data_AF-A0A6P7TEX1-F1
#
_entry.id   AF-A0A6P7TEX1-F1
#
_cell.length_a   1.000
_cell.length_b   1.000
_cell.length_c   1.000
_cell.angle_alpha   90.00
_cell.angle_beta   90.00
_cell.angle_gamma   90.00
#
_symmetry.space_group_name_H-M   'P 1'
#
loop_
_entity.id
_entity.type
_entity.pdbx_description
1 polymer ?
#
loop_
_entity_poly.entity_id
_entity_poly.type
_entity_poly.pdbx_seq_one_letter_code
_entity_poly.pdbx_strand_id
1 'polypeptide(L)'
;MEQNLQEKPKVINLSKKTLYVTKINILAKGLKFTPTLRRSNHNEINDNILQKTIPAEALTDYDNEDESLVKNSSNYLPHKGRNKTLDDFCNHIQNFPYTSIKQKINPNLNNLEWKNRTELQNHKDLTIKEADKGSAVVLMDTEHYKKLVPSILENEAFYEKVINYKQQKTMKNLASLILLHGKGPREKETDYITNFKCKPSLFYGLPKIHKSKIINEACKQSPGKCINIQTPEDLTLRPIVAGPACETHRLSNFLDILLKLLLKYFKSFIRDDLDMLEHLPKTINEEAVLVTLDNNYFLFGDTYYRQKCGIAMGTKAAPVVANLIMAYFEFTLYEISLQKNCYPFYLYIRENWKRYLDDCFIIWKENNDKILDFKSTLNDINNLVCFLIFPTSPLAHHMASRWHGQGRGNFPLPSRMRD
;
A
#
# COMPACT_ATOMS: atom_id res chain seq x y z
N MET A 1 35.12 -10.94 -15.28
CA MET A 1 34.93 -9.49 -15.10
C MET A 1 33.83 -9.30 -14.08
N GLU A 2 34.20 -9.04 -12.83
CA GLU A 2 33.26 -8.57 -11.81
C GLU A 2 32.68 -7.25 -12.31
N GLN A 3 31.40 -7.23 -12.65
CA GLN A 3 30.69 -5.98 -12.84
C GLN A 3 30.75 -5.26 -11.49
N ASN A 4 31.52 -4.17 -11.42
CA ASN A 4 31.45 -3.18 -10.35
C ASN A 4 29.98 -2.94 -10.04
N LEU A 5 29.49 -3.46 -8.90
CA LEU A 5 28.18 -3.13 -8.39
C LEU A 5 28.25 -1.65 -7.98
N GLN A 6 28.01 -0.76 -8.95
CA GLN A 6 27.84 0.67 -8.69
C GLN A 6 26.77 0.80 -7.61
N GLU A 7 27.18 1.27 -6.43
CA GLU A 7 26.29 1.43 -5.29
C GLU A 7 25.20 2.43 -5.69
N LYS A 8 23.95 1.96 -5.78
CA LYS A 8 22.82 2.82 -6.17
C LYS A 8 22.68 3.96 -5.14
N PRO A 9 22.40 5.18 -5.60
CA PRO A 9 22.29 6.34 -4.73
C PRO A 9 21.17 6.12 -3.71
N LYS A 10 21.49 6.30 -2.42
CA LYS A 10 20.53 6.18 -1.31
C LYS A 10 19.79 7.50 -1.08
N VAL A 11 20.37 8.62 -1.51
CA VAL A 11 19.80 9.96 -1.36
C VAL A 11 19.85 10.68 -2.70
N ILE A 12 18.73 11.29 -3.09
CA ILE A 12 18.62 12.12 -4.30
C ILE A 12 18.16 13.50 -3.84
N ASN A 13 19.06 14.45 -3.92
CA ASN A 13 18.78 15.84 -3.59
C ASN A 13 18.45 16.61 -4.86
N LEU A 14 17.17 16.94 -5.00
CA LEU A 14 16.61 17.77 -6.07
C LEU A 14 16.39 19.21 -5.61
N SER A 15 16.70 19.53 -4.36
CA SER A 15 16.52 20.87 -3.79
C SER A 15 17.69 21.78 -4.16
N LYS A 16 17.46 23.09 -4.11
CA LYS A 16 18.53 24.10 -4.28
C LYS A 16 19.55 24.11 -3.14
N LYS A 17 19.29 23.40 -2.03
CA LYS A 17 20.13 23.43 -0.84
C LYS A 17 21.21 22.37 -0.90
N THR A 18 22.43 22.77 -0.54
CA THR A 18 23.55 21.85 -0.39
C THR A 18 23.42 21.07 0.92
N LEU A 19 23.45 19.74 0.85
CA LEU A 19 23.42 18.89 2.03
C LEU A 19 24.84 18.55 2.50
N TYR A 20 25.09 18.76 3.78
CA TYR A 20 26.34 18.31 4.42
C TYR A 20 26.35 16.78 4.56
N VAL A 21 27.56 16.19 4.57
CA VAL A 21 27.80 14.74 4.68
C VAL A 21 27.06 14.12 5.87
N THR A 22 26.99 14.82 7.00
CA THR A 22 26.30 14.35 8.21
C THR A 22 24.79 14.21 8.03
N LYS A 23 24.15 15.13 7.28
CA LYS A 23 22.72 15.05 6.93
C LYS A 23 22.48 13.92 5.92
N ILE A 24 23.36 13.77 4.93
CA ILE A 24 23.32 12.68 3.95
C ILE A 24 23.39 11.32 4.65
N ASN A 25 24.28 11.16 5.64
CA ASN A 25 24.43 9.91 6.37
C ASN A 25 23.18 9.50 7.13
N ILE A 26 22.45 10.46 7.70
CA ILE A 26 21.18 10.21 8.39
C ILE A 26 20.09 9.81 7.39
N LEU A 27 19.97 10.55 6.29
CA LEU A 27 18.97 10.28 5.25
C LEU A 27 19.21 8.91 4.59
N ALA A 28 20.48 8.53 4.41
CA ALA A 28 20.86 7.23 3.86
C ALA A 28 20.58 6.05 4.79
N LYS A 29 20.27 6.26 6.09
CA LYS A 29 19.73 5.20 6.96
C LYS A 29 18.28 4.85 6.59
N GLY A 30 17.59 5.70 5.82
CA GLY A 30 16.22 5.50 5.35
C GLY A 30 15.17 6.12 6.28
N LEU A 31 13.98 6.42 5.73
CA LEU A 31 12.89 7.06 6.49
C LEU A 31 12.22 6.13 7.52
N LYS A 32 12.37 4.81 7.35
CA LYS A 32 11.92 3.79 8.30
C LYS A 32 12.92 3.54 9.44
N PHE A 33 14.06 4.23 9.47
CA PHE A 33 15.04 4.07 10.54
C PHE A 33 14.48 4.60 11.87
N THR A 34 14.44 3.73 12.88
CA THR A 34 13.97 4.08 14.22
C THR A 34 15.15 4.40 15.15
N PRO A 35 15.31 5.66 15.60
CA PRO A 35 16.34 6.02 16.56
C PRO A 35 16.10 5.37 17.92
N THR A 36 17.17 5.02 18.62
CA THR A 36 17.10 4.59 20.03
C THR A 36 16.64 5.76 20.89
N LEU A 37 15.57 5.57 21.67
CA LEU A 37 15.03 6.62 22.54
C LEU A 37 16.06 7.08 23.57
N ARG A 38 16.20 8.41 23.74
CA ARG A 38 17.11 9.01 24.73
C ARG A 38 16.56 8.98 26.16
N ARG A 39 15.26 8.76 26.32
CA ARG A 39 14.56 8.69 27.62
C ARG A 39 13.50 7.59 27.56
N SER A 40 13.38 6.83 28.64
CA SER A 40 12.25 5.93 28.88
C SER A 40 10.98 6.77 29.10
N ASN A 41 9.95 6.54 28.27
CA ASN A 41 8.64 7.15 28.49
C ASN A 41 7.83 6.23 29.42
N HIS A 42 8.00 6.41 30.73
CA HIS A 42 7.37 5.55 31.74
C HIS A 42 5.83 5.54 31.65
N ASN A 43 5.23 6.66 31.24
CA ASN A 43 3.77 6.75 31.04
C ASN A 43 3.29 5.83 29.91
N GLU A 44 4.03 5.76 28.81
CA GLU A 44 3.69 4.92 27.66
C GLU A 44 3.90 3.43 27.94
N ILE A 45 4.85 3.09 28.83
CA ILE A 45 5.06 1.72 29.32
C ILE A 45 3.88 1.29 30.21
N ASN A 46 3.48 2.14 31.15
CA ASN A 46 2.35 1.87 32.05
C ASN A 46 1.02 1.74 31.28
N ASP A 47 0.77 2.63 30.32
CA ASP A 47 -0.45 2.57 29.49
C ASP A 47 -0.49 1.29 28.64
N ASN A 48 0.64 0.88 28.06
CA ASN A 48 0.72 -0.34 27.25
C ASN A 48 0.48 -1.63 28.05
N ILE A 49 1.03 -1.71 29.27
CA ILE A 49 0.87 -2.89 30.13
C ILE A 49 -0.59 -3.04 30.55
N LEU A 50 -1.22 -1.97 31.05
CA LEU A 50 -2.61 -2.07 31.50
C LEU A 50 -3.56 -2.38 30.33
N GLN A 51 -3.31 -1.81 29.16
CA GLN A 51 -4.18 -2.04 28.00
C GLN A 51 -3.98 -3.40 27.32
N LYS A 52 -2.82 -4.06 27.44
CA LYS A 52 -2.53 -5.31 26.72
C LYS A 52 -2.63 -6.57 27.59
N THR A 53 -2.23 -6.48 28.86
CA THR A 53 -2.13 -7.67 29.73
C THR A 53 -3.45 -8.02 30.39
N ILE A 54 -4.23 -7.01 30.75
CA ILE A 54 -5.51 -7.18 31.46
C ILE A 54 -6.63 -7.76 30.56
N PRO A 55 -6.74 -7.40 29.25
CA PRO A 55 -7.76 -8.00 28.38
C PRO A 55 -7.46 -9.44 27.96
N ALA A 56 -6.18 -9.86 27.98
CA ALA A 56 -5.76 -11.20 27.56
C ALA A 56 -6.31 -12.32 28.48
N GLU A 57 -6.53 -12.01 29.75
CA GLU A 57 -7.11 -12.95 30.73
C GLU A 57 -8.64 -12.96 30.69
N ALA A 58 -9.28 -11.84 30.36
CA ALA A 58 -10.72 -11.79 30.11
C ALA A 58 -11.16 -12.54 28.84
N LEU A 59 -10.21 -12.98 28.00
CA LEU A 59 -10.48 -13.75 26.78
C LEU A 59 -10.65 -15.25 27.02
N THR A 60 -10.25 -15.79 28.18
CA THR A 60 -10.38 -17.23 28.48
C THR A 60 -11.74 -17.63 29.05
N ASP A 61 -12.50 -16.67 29.62
CA ASP A 61 -13.81 -16.89 30.26
C ASP A 61 -15.00 -16.33 29.45
N TYR A 62 -14.77 -15.85 28.23
CA TYR A 62 -15.85 -15.42 27.33
C TYR A 62 -16.16 -16.54 26.34
N ASP A 63 -17.26 -17.26 26.59
CA ASP A 63 -18.06 -17.85 25.51
C ASP A 63 -18.49 -16.70 24.59
N ASN A 64 -17.68 -16.40 23.56
CA ASN A 64 -18.04 -15.42 22.55
C ASN A 64 -19.09 -16.07 21.63
N GLU A 65 -20.36 -15.96 21.99
CA GLU A 65 -21.50 -16.13 21.06
C GLU A 65 -21.54 -15.01 20.00
N ASP A 66 -20.66 -14.01 20.09
CA ASP A 66 -20.59 -12.88 19.17
C ASP A 66 -19.77 -13.23 17.91
N GLU A 67 -20.45 -13.67 16.86
CA GLU A 67 -19.83 -13.96 15.56
C GLU A 67 -19.67 -12.70 14.66
N SER A 68 -19.72 -11.49 15.23
CA SER A 68 -19.45 -10.25 14.49
C SER A 68 -18.00 -10.22 13.98
N LEU A 69 -17.83 -9.93 12.69
CA LEU A 69 -16.52 -9.97 12.02
C LEU A 69 -15.62 -8.78 12.38
N VAL A 70 -16.27 -7.67 12.72
CA VAL A 70 -15.62 -6.43 13.15
C VAL A 70 -16.39 -5.83 14.30
N LYS A 71 -15.65 -5.21 15.22
CA LYS A 71 -16.21 -4.45 16.33
C LYS A 71 -15.29 -3.31 16.70
N ASN A 72 -15.89 -2.25 17.24
CA ASN A 72 -15.13 -1.18 17.86
C ASN A 72 -14.37 -1.72 19.07
N SER A 73 -13.20 -1.14 19.36
CA SER A 73 -12.41 -1.49 20.54
C SER A 73 -13.25 -1.26 21.79
N SER A 74 -13.34 -2.25 22.67
CA SER A 74 -14.04 -2.09 23.94
C SER A 74 -13.21 -1.22 24.87
N ASN A 75 -13.87 -0.31 25.58
CA ASN A 75 -13.27 0.39 26.73
C ASN A 75 -13.38 -0.46 28.00
N TYR A 76 -13.51 -1.78 27.85
CA TYR A 76 -13.75 -2.67 28.97
C TYR A 76 -12.46 -2.85 29.77
N LEU A 77 -12.47 -2.33 30.98
CA LEU A 77 -11.48 -2.59 32.00
C LEU A 77 -12.11 -3.57 33.00
N PRO A 78 -11.63 -4.81 33.10
CA PRO A 78 -12.16 -5.73 34.10
C PRO A 78 -11.92 -5.17 35.50
N HIS A 79 -12.87 -5.43 36.39
CA HIS A 79 -12.74 -5.05 37.79
C HIS A 79 -11.56 -5.80 38.43
N LYS A 80 -10.78 -5.09 39.26
CA LYS A 80 -9.73 -5.69 40.09
C LYS A 80 -10.35 -6.74 41.03
N GLY A 81 -9.62 -7.82 41.30
CA GLY A 81 -10.03 -8.90 42.21
C GLY A 81 -10.53 -10.17 41.52
N ARG A 82 -10.49 -10.26 40.18
CA ARG A 82 -10.86 -11.48 39.43
C ARG A 82 -9.77 -12.55 39.45
N ASN A 83 -8.52 -12.12 39.28
CA ASN A 83 -7.36 -12.99 39.43
C ASN A 83 -6.33 -12.29 40.31
N LYS A 84 -6.18 -12.82 41.52
CA LYS A 84 -5.23 -12.30 42.50
C LYS A 84 -3.79 -12.32 41.96
N THR A 85 -3.40 -13.34 41.22
CA THR A 85 -2.06 -13.45 40.62
C THR A 85 -1.82 -12.40 39.55
N LEU A 86 -2.82 -12.10 38.72
CA LEU A 86 -2.71 -11.05 37.69
C LEU A 86 -2.73 -9.65 38.31
N ASP A 87 -3.55 -9.42 39.33
CA ASP A 87 -3.53 -8.18 40.11
C ASP A 87 -2.17 -7.98 40.79
N ASP A 88 -1.62 -9.03 41.42
CA ASP A 88 -0.30 -9.01 42.03
C ASP A 88 0.80 -8.77 41.00
N PHE A 89 0.72 -9.37 39.81
CA PHE A 89 1.63 -9.13 38.70
C PHE A 89 1.54 -7.68 38.17
N CYS A 90 0.33 -7.16 37.95
CA CYS A 90 0.11 -5.78 37.52
C CYS A 90 0.64 -4.79 38.56
N ASN A 91 0.38 -5.04 39.86
CA ASN A 91 0.89 -4.25 40.96
C ASN A 91 2.43 -4.32 41.03
N HIS A 92 3.02 -5.51 40.79
CA HIS A 92 4.46 -5.68 40.75
C HIS A 92 5.09 -4.89 39.60
N ILE A 93 4.50 -4.93 38.40
CA ILE A 93 4.96 -4.20 37.23
C ILE A 93 4.79 -2.68 37.38
N GLN A 94 3.66 -2.22 37.92
CA GLN A 94 3.42 -0.78 38.16
C GLN A 94 4.40 -0.20 39.18
N ASN A 95 4.69 -0.96 40.24
CA ASN A 95 5.60 -0.56 41.30
C ASN A 95 7.05 -0.98 41.03
N PHE A 96 7.33 -1.60 39.88
CA PHE A 96 8.66 -2.04 39.54
C PHE A 96 9.58 -0.82 39.41
N PRO A 97 10.73 -0.78 40.09
CA PRO A 97 11.58 0.40 40.09
C PRO A 97 12.41 0.46 38.80
N TYR A 98 11.76 0.80 37.69
CA TYR A 98 12.40 0.93 36.37
C TYR A 98 13.56 1.93 36.38
N THR A 99 13.52 2.92 37.26
CA THR A 99 14.59 3.92 37.46
C THR A 99 15.87 3.34 38.05
N SER A 100 15.79 2.18 38.71
CA SER A 100 16.94 1.50 39.33
C SER A 100 17.74 0.64 38.34
N ILE A 101 17.15 0.28 37.20
CA ILE A 101 17.85 -0.45 36.15
C ILE A 101 18.67 0.53 35.31
N LYS A 102 19.95 0.71 35.67
CA LYS A 102 20.94 1.37 34.80
C LYS A 102 21.30 0.48 33.63
N GLN A 103 20.39 0.26 32.69
CA GLN A 103 20.76 -0.32 31.40
C GLN A 103 21.60 0.70 30.64
N LYS A 104 22.83 0.34 30.29
CA LYS A 104 23.69 1.13 29.42
C LYS A 104 23.12 1.04 28.00
N ILE A 105 22.15 1.91 27.68
CA ILE A 105 21.57 1.97 26.35
C ILE A 105 22.65 2.52 25.40
N ASN A 106 23.08 1.70 24.44
CA ASN A 106 23.98 2.15 23.39
C ASN A 106 23.16 2.92 22.34
N PRO A 107 23.31 4.25 22.22
CA PRO A 107 22.54 5.02 21.25
C PRO A 107 22.98 4.70 19.83
N ASN A 108 22.02 4.48 18.92
CA ASN A 108 22.30 4.26 17.50
C ASN A 108 22.50 5.55 16.68
N LEU A 109 22.45 6.72 17.34
CA LEU A 109 22.71 8.05 16.78
C LEU A 109 23.51 8.91 17.76
N ASN A 110 24.48 9.66 17.24
CA ASN A 110 25.26 10.63 18.02
C ASN A 110 24.51 11.98 18.20
N ASN A 111 25.04 12.87 19.04
CA ASN A 111 24.42 14.17 19.34
C ASN A 111 24.22 15.07 18.11
N LEU A 112 25.19 15.04 17.19
CA LEU A 112 25.11 15.82 15.95
C LEU A 112 24.05 15.26 15.01
N GLU A 113 23.93 13.94 14.90
CA GLU A 113 22.92 13.27 14.11
C GLU A 113 21.51 13.55 14.62
N TRP A 114 21.33 13.57 15.94
CA TRP A 114 20.07 13.97 16.56
C TRP A 114 19.70 15.43 16.24
N LYS A 115 20.67 16.35 16.35
CA LYS A 115 20.45 17.76 15.99
C LYS A 115 20.05 17.92 14.52
N ASN A 116 20.79 17.27 13.62
CA ASN A 116 20.53 17.29 12.18
C ASN A 116 19.17 16.67 11.83
N ARG A 117 18.78 15.57 12.49
CA ARG A 117 17.46 14.96 12.30
C ARG A 117 16.35 15.94 12.68
N THR A 118 16.46 16.56 13.86
CA THR A 118 15.47 17.55 14.32
C THR A 118 15.42 18.77 13.39
N GLU A 119 16.56 19.23 12.91
CA GLU A 119 16.63 20.31 11.93
C GLU A 119 15.94 19.95 10.62
N LEU A 120 16.24 18.77 10.04
CA LEU A 120 15.60 18.26 8.83
C LEU A 120 14.08 18.09 9.00
N GLN A 121 13.65 17.60 10.16
CA GLN A 121 12.23 17.40 10.48
C GLN A 121 11.44 18.72 10.56
N ASN A 122 12.07 19.78 11.08
CA ASN A 122 11.43 21.08 11.26
C ASN A 122 11.59 22.02 10.05
N HIS A 123 12.28 21.56 8.99
CA HIS A 123 12.61 22.39 7.85
C HIS A 123 11.42 22.54 6.87
N LYS A 124 10.67 23.64 6.97
CA LYS A 124 9.42 23.85 6.21
C LYS A 124 9.60 23.92 4.68
N ASP A 125 10.72 24.45 4.19
CA ASP A 125 10.93 24.62 2.74
C ASP A 125 11.40 23.34 2.04
N LEU A 126 11.61 22.25 2.78
CA LEU A 126 12.17 21.02 2.27
C LEU A 126 11.17 19.88 2.43
N THR A 127 10.75 19.29 1.31
CA THR A 127 9.92 18.10 1.29
C THR A 127 10.80 16.88 1.14
N ILE A 128 10.76 15.99 2.14
CA ILE A 128 11.51 14.73 2.16
C ILE A 128 10.52 13.58 1.96
N LYS A 129 10.71 12.80 0.90
CA LYS A 129 9.85 11.66 0.54
C LYS A 129 10.69 10.44 0.17
N GLU A 130 10.11 9.26 0.38
CA GLU A 130 10.65 8.05 -0.23
C GLU A 130 10.39 8.06 -1.74
N ALA A 131 11.33 7.52 -2.50
CA ALA A 131 11.16 7.29 -3.92
C ALA A 131 10.10 6.20 -4.16
N ASP A 132 9.35 6.37 -5.24
CA ASP A 132 8.32 5.43 -5.68
C ASP A 132 8.85 4.00 -5.96
N LYS A 133 10.08 3.93 -6.47
CA LYS A 133 10.84 2.69 -6.69
C LYS A 133 12.31 2.97 -6.40
N GLY A 134 13.01 1.98 -5.84
CA GLY A 134 14.47 2.03 -5.63
C GLY A 134 14.94 2.46 -4.24
N SER A 135 14.03 2.56 -3.26
CA SER A 135 14.34 2.76 -1.82
C SER A 135 15.20 3.99 -1.49
N ALA A 136 15.32 4.94 -2.41
CA ALA A 136 16.07 6.18 -2.22
C ALA A 136 15.21 7.21 -1.47
N VAL A 137 15.88 8.10 -0.72
CA VAL A 137 15.26 9.27 -0.11
C VAL A 137 15.41 10.46 -1.05
N VAL A 138 14.30 11.09 -1.41
CA VAL A 138 14.24 12.22 -2.34
C VAL A 138 13.97 13.51 -1.56
N LEU A 139 14.79 14.52 -1.78
CA LEU A 139 14.62 15.85 -1.21
C LEU A 139 14.26 16.83 -2.31
N MET A 140 13.20 17.62 -2.10
CA MET A 140 12.71 18.61 -3.05
C MET A 140 12.37 19.90 -2.32
N ASP A 141 12.47 21.03 -3.01
CA ASP A 141 11.91 22.28 -2.50
C ASP A 141 10.38 22.13 -2.37
N THR A 142 9.82 22.53 -1.23
CA THR A 142 8.38 22.39 -0.95
C THR A 142 7.51 23.12 -1.97
N GLU A 143 7.95 24.28 -2.47
CA GLU A 143 7.24 25.00 -3.53
C GLU A 143 7.18 24.21 -4.84
N HIS A 144 8.29 23.56 -5.21
CA HIS A 144 8.32 22.76 -6.44
C HIS A 144 7.43 21.52 -6.30
N TYR A 145 7.51 20.81 -5.17
CA TYR A 145 6.63 19.68 -4.89
C TYR A 145 5.15 20.10 -4.99
N LYS A 146 4.79 21.27 -4.44
CA LYS A 146 3.43 21.82 -4.58
C LYS A 146 3.04 22.13 -6.02
N LYS A 147 3.96 22.49 -6.91
CA LYS A 147 3.70 22.73 -8.34
C LYS A 147 3.48 21.44 -9.15
N LEU A 148 4.11 20.33 -8.75
CA LEU A 148 3.93 19.02 -9.40
C LEU A 148 2.58 18.35 -9.11
N VAL A 149 1.89 18.77 -8.05
CA VAL A 149 0.61 18.17 -7.67
C VAL A 149 -0.54 18.66 -8.57
N PRO A 150 -0.71 19.96 -8.85
CA PRO A 150 -1.69 20.46 -9.81
C PRO A 150 -1.59 19.81 -11.18
N SER A 151 -0.38 19.56 -11.71
CA SER A 151 -0.24 18.86 -13.00
C SER A 151 -0.83 17.44 -13.02
N ILE A 152 -1.10 16.85 -11.85
CA ILE A 152 -1.82 15.58 -11.72
C ILE A 152 -3.31 15.83 -11.51
N LEU A 153 -3.66 16.75 -10.60
CA LEU A 153 -5.04 16.99 -10.15
C LEU A 153 -5.90 17.85 -11.09
N GLU A 154 -5.27 18.62 -11.98
CA GLU A 154 -5.95 19.40 -13.02
C GLU A 154 -6.40 18.56 -14.20
N ASN A 155 -6.07 17.26 -14.21
CA ASN A 155 -6.59 16.35 -15.20
C ASN A 155 -8.09 16.08 -14.94
N GLU A 156 -8.94 16.85 -15.61
CA GLU A 156 -10.39 16.77 -15.52
C GLU A 156 -10.96 15.42 -16.00
N ALA A 157 -10.20 14.56 -16.68
CA ALA A 157 -10.69 13.21 -16.96
C ALA A 157 -10.75 12.35 -15.68
N PHE A 158 -9.78 12.52 -14.78
CA PHE A 158 -9.61 11.65 -13.60
C PHE A 158 -10.01 12.30 -12.28
N TYR A 159 -9.97 13.63 -12.19
CA TYR A 159 -10.23 14.38 -10.95
C TYR A 159 -11.23 15.51 -11.16
N GLU A 160 -11.90 15.90 -10.08
CA GLU A 160 -12.72 17.11 -10.02
C GLU A 160 -12.53 17.83 -8.68
N LYS A 161 -12.64 19.16 -8.69
CA LYS A 161 -12.61 19.99 -7.49
C LYS A 161 -13.98 20.01 -6.82
N VAL A 162 -14.01 19.88 -5.49
CA VAL A 162 -15.24 19.85 -4.70
C VAL A 162 -15.25 21.03 -3.75
N ILE A 163 -16.18 21.97 -3.98
CA ILE A 163 -16.22 23.25 -3.25
C ILE A 163 -16.92 23.09 -1.88
N ASN A 164 -17.93 22.23 -1.79
CA ASN A 164 -18.80 22.09 -0.62
C ASN A 164 -18.81 20.66 -0.06
N TYR A 165 -17.63 20.09 0.14
CA TYR A 165 -17.52 18.77 0.76
C TYR A 165 -18.01 18.79 2.21
N LYS A 166 -18.98 17.92 2.54
CA LYS A 166 -19.50 17.75 3.90
C LYS A 166 -19.34 16.29 4.33
N GLN A 167 -18.30 16.03 5.13
CA GLN A 167 -18.01 14.70 5.70
C GLN A 167 -19.24 14.05 6.37
N GLN A 168 -20.01 14.83 7.12
CA GLN A 168 -21.23 14.35 7.78
C GLN A 168 -22.31 13.87 6.80
N LYS A 169 -22.40 14.49 5.61
CA LYS A 169 -23.35 14.07 4.57
C LYS A 169 -22.99 12.69 4.04
N THR A 170 -21.71 12.44 3.78
CA THR A 170 -21.23 11.12 3.35
C THR A 170 -21.47 10.06 4.41
N MET A 171 -21.20 10.35 5.69
CA MET A 171 -21.47 9.42 6.79
C MET A 171 -22.96 9.12 6.96
N LYS A 172 -23.84 10.13 6.81
CA LYS A 172 -25.30 9.93 6.83
C LYS A 172 -25.77 9.07 5.67
N ASN A 173 -25.27 9.33 4.46
CA ASN A 173 -25.58 8.53 3.28
C ASN A 173 -25.12 7.08 3.47
N LEU A 174 -23.92 6.86 4.01
CA LEU A 174 -23.41 5.54 4.33
C LEU A 174 -24.32 4.81 5.33
N ALA A 175 -24.72 5.48 6.42
CA ALA A 175 -25.64 4.91 7.40
C ALA A 175 -27.01 4.56 6.77
N SER A 176 -27.54 5.43 5.90
CA SER A 176 -28.80 5.15 5.19
C SER A 176 -28.69 3.98 4.22
N LEU A 177 -27.55 3.82 3.53
CA LEU A 177 -27.32 2.70 2.62
C LEU A 177 -27.21 1.38 3.39
N ILE A 178 -26.52 1.39 4.53
CA ILE A 178 -26.46 0.23 5.42
C ILE A 178 -27.84 -0.10 5.95
N LEU A 179 -28.69 0.88 6.30
CA LEU A 179 -30.05 0.61 6.75
C LEU A 179 -30.94 0.06 5.62
N LEU A 180 -30.83 0.62 4.42
CA LEU A 180 -31.64 0.26 3.25
C LEU A 180 -31.31 -1.15 2.72
N HIS A 181 -30.03 -1.50 2.66
CA HIS A 181 -29.55 -2.81 2.21
C HIS A 181 -29.19 -3.73 3.38
N GLY A 182 -29.58 -3.36 4.61
CA GLY A 182 -29.09 -3.86 5.90
C GLY A 182 -29.59 -5.19 6.39
N LYS A 183 -30.13 -6.05 5.53
CA LYS A 183 -30.40 -7.44 5.92
C LYS A 183 -29.12 -8.27 6.15
N GLY A 184 -27.94 -7.64 6.14
CA GLY A 184 -26.61 -8.27 6.21
C GLY A 184 -25.83 -8.06 7.51
N PRO A 185 -25.34 -6.85 7.85
CA PRO A 185 -24.41 -6.64 8.96
C PRO A 185 -25.10 -6.62 10.34
N ARG A 186 -24.43 -7.20 11.35
CA ARG A 186 -24.87 -7.22 12.76
C ARG A 186 -24.78 -5.84 13.41
N GLU A 187 -25.35 -5.68 14.60
CA GLU A 187 -25.35 -4.41 15.34
C GLU A 187 -23.94 -3.87 15.60
N LYS A 188 -23.02 -4.72 16.07
CA LYS A 188 -21.61 -4.32 16.34
C LYS A 188 -20.83 -4.00 15.07
N GLU A 189 -21.19 -4.63 13.95
CA GLU A 189 -20.59 -4.35 12.64
C GLU A 189 -21.10 -3.02 12.09
N THR A 190 -22.39 -2.75 12.26
CA THR A 190 -23.01 -1.47 11.91
C THR A 190 -22.42 -0.33 12.74
N ASP A 191 -22.25 -0.52 14.06
CA ASP A 191 -21.56 0.42 14.94
C ASP A 191 -20.11 0.65 14.51
N TYR A 192 -19.37 -0.42 14.18
CA TYR A 192 -17.99 -0.30 13.68
C TYR A 192 -17.88 0.53 12.40
N ILE A 193 -18.83 0.41 11.48
CA ILE A 193 -18.81 1.12 10.19
C ILE A 193 -19.28 2.56 10.33
N THR A 194 -20.26 2.82 11.19
CA THR A 194 -20.94 4.14 11.26
C THR A 194 -20.43 5.02 12.40
N ASN A 195 -19.95 4.44 13.48
CA ASN A 195 -19.58 5.12 14.70
C ASN A 195 -18.07 5.07 14.94
N PHE A 196 -17.35 6.00 14.32
CA PHE A 196 -15.93 6.20 14.56
C PHE A 196 -15.51 7.65 14.31
N LYS A 197 -14.38 8.05 14.89
CA LYS A 197 -13.79 9.37 14.66
C LYS A 197 -13.21 9.45 13.25
N CYS A 198 -13.97 10.07 12.36
CA CYS A 198 -13.59 10.26 10.98
C CYS A 198 -12.57 11.39 10.81
N LYS A 199 -11.65 11.25 9.85
CA LYS A 199 -10.67 12.25 9.43
C LYS A 199 -10.60 12.27 7.90
N PRO A 200 -10.44 13.45 7.27
CA PRO A 200 -10.35 13.53 5.81
C PRO A 200 -9.14 12.73 5.29
N SER A 201 -9.29 12.14 4.11
CA SER A 201 -8.18 11.53 3.40
C SER A 201 -7.18 12.61 2.98
N LEU A 202 -5.89 12.33 3.13
CA LEU A 202 -4.80 13.22 2.75
C LEU A 202 -4.19 12.76 1.43
N PHE A 203 -3.85 13.72 0.58
CA PHE A 203 -3.11 13.46 -0.64
C PHE A 203 -1.61 13.69 -0.46
N TYR A 204 -0.79 12.78 -1.00
CA TYR A 204 0.61 13.05 -1.25
C TYR A 204 1.10 12.28 -2.49
N GLY A 205 2.19 12.76 -3.09
CA GLY A 205 2.85 12.12 -4.21
C GLY A 205 4.18 11.48 -3.81
N LEU A 206 4.47 10.30 -4.34
CA LEU A 206 5.80 9.68 -4.26
C LEU A 206 6.59 9.97 -5.55
N PRO A 207 7.83 10.49 -5.49
CA PRO A 207 8.62 10.79 -6.68
C PRO A 207 8.96 9.56 -7.52
N LYS A 208 8.52 9.53 -8.79
CA LYS A 208 8.82 8.46 -9.75
C LYS A 208 10.20 8.65 -10.40
N ILE A 209 11.24 8.66 -9.58
CA ILE A 209 12.64 8.89 -10.04
C ILE A 209 13.07 7.94 -11.17
N HIS A 210 12.54 6.71 -11.19
CA HIS A 210 12.85 5.71 -12.20
C HIS A 210 12.35 6.05 -13.61
N LYS A 211 11.36 6.96 -13.72
CA LYS A 211 10.83 7.43 -15.01
C LYS A 211 11.55 8.67 -15.55
N SER A 212 12.32 9.37 -14.72
CA SER A 212 13.07 10.55 -15.14
C SER A 212 14.36 10.14 -15.86
N LYS A 213 14.54 10.61 -17.09
CA LYS A 213 15.76 10.37 -17.87
C LYS A 213 16.93 11.13 -17.26
N ILE A 214 16.69 12.38 -16.83
CA ILE A 214 17.69 13.26 -16.24
C ILE A 214 18.28 12.64 -14.97
N ILE A 215 17.43 12.12 -14.08
CA ILE A 215 17.89 11.47 -12.85
C ILE A 215 18.68 10.20 -13.18
N ASN A 216 18.19 9.38 -14.11
CA ASN A 216 18.86 8.14 -14.50
C ASN A 216 20.25 8.38 -15.12
N GLU A 217 20.41 9.44 -15.92
CA GLU A 217 21.71 9.84 -16.50
C GLU A 217 22.67 10.34 -15.42
N ALA A 218 22.20 11.19 -14.51
CA ALA A 218 23.00 11.66 -13.38
C ALA A 218 23.46 10.50 -12.46
N CYS A 219 22.62 9.49 -12.27
CA CYS A 219 22.98 8.28 -11.52
C CYS A 219 24.11 7.48 -12.17
N LYS A 220 24.19 7.48 -13.50
CA LYS A 220 25.29 6.81 -14.23
C LYS A 220 26.59 7.61 -14.15
N GLN A 221 26.51 8.93 -14.19
CA GLN A 221 27.67 9.83 -14.21
C GLN A 221 28.29 10.05 -12.83
N SER A 222 27.48 10.08 -11.77
CA SER A 222 27.93 10.33 -10.39
C SER A 222 27.59 9.15 -9.46
N PRO A 223 28.42 8.10 -9.41
CA PRO A 223 28.26 7.02 -8.46
C PRO A 223 28.62 7.53 -7.06
N GLY A 224 27.60 7.86 -6.26
CA GLY A 224 27.77 8.38 -4.92
C GLY A 224 26.57 8.08 -4.03
N LYS A 225 26.81 8.12 -2.71
CA LYS A 225 25.76 7.90 -1.69
C LYS A 225 24.61 8.92 -1.81
N CYS A 226 24.92 10.13 -2.27
CA CYS A 226 23.99 11.19 -2.58
C CYS A 226 24.27 11.76 -3.96
N ILE A 227 23.22 12.04 -4.73
CA ILE A 227 23.30 12.78 -5.99
C ILE A 227 22.60 14.12 -5.80
N ASN A 228 23.27 15.19 -6.21
CA ASN A 228 22.69 16.53 -6.25
C ASN A 228 22.39 16.86 -7.70
N ILE A 229 21.12 17.11 -8.02
CA ILE A 229 20.67 17.51 -9.36
C ILE A 229 19.75 18.71 -9.16
N GLN A 230 19.76 19.65 -10.10
CA GLN A 230 18.66 20.59 -10.18
C GLN A 230 17.35 19.85 -10.44
N THR A 231 16.25 20.41 -9.95
CA THR A 231 14.96 19.73 -10.01
C THR A 231 14.55 19.48 -11.47
N PRO A 232 14.36 18.21 -11.88
CA PRO A 232 14.13 17.89 -13.28
C PRO A 232 12.67 18.09 -13.68
N GLU A 233 12.45 18.63 -14.87
CA GLU A 233 11.12 18.93 -15.42
C GLU A 233 10.31 17.66 -15.75
N ASP A 234 10.98 16.54 -16.02
CA ASP A 234 10.37 15.25 -16.34
C ASP A 234 9.97 14.42 -15.10
N LEU A 235 10.13 14.98 -13.90
CA LEU A 235 9.75 14.31 -12.67
C LEU A 235 8.22 14.24 -12.53
N THR A 236 7.71 13.03 -12.41
CA THR A 236 6.30 12.79 -12.10
C THR A 236 6.13 12.19 -10.71
N LEU A 237 4.97 12.37 -10.10
CA LEU A 237 4.63 11.76 -8.82
C LEU A 237 3.68 10.56 -9.00
N ARG A 238 3.74 9.58 -8.09
CA ARG A 238 2.67 8.60 -7.89
C ARG A 238 1.67 9.21 -6.92
N PRO A 239 0.42 9.49 -7.34
CA PRO A 239 -0.60 10.01 -6.44
C PRO A 239 -0.98 8.93 -5.42
N ILE A 240 -0.96 9.28 -4.14
CA ILE A 240 -1.40 8.42 -3.03
C ILE A 240 -2.45 9.18 -2.24
N VAL A 241 -3.58 8.52 -1.98
CA VAL A 241 -4.65 9.02 -1.14
C VAL A 241 -4.67 8.21 0.16
N ALA A 242 -4.13 8.79 1.22
CA ALA A 242 -4.10 8.17 2.53
C ALA A 242 -5.36 8.53 3.32
N GLY A 243 -6.27 7.57 3.43
CA GLY A 243 -7.46 7.64 4.28
C GLY A 243 -7.39 6.68 5.46
N PRO A 244 -6.50 6.87 6.45
CA PRO A 244 -6.36 5.94 7.58
C PRO A 244 -7.59 5.92 8.50
N ALA A 245 -8.44 6.94 8.42
CA ALA A 245 -9.68 7.07 9.18
C ALA A 245 -10.74 7.85 8.40
N CYS A 246 -10.76 7.75 7.07
CA CYS A 246 -11.78 8.41 6.24
C CYS A 246 -13.14 7.72 6.36
N GLU A 247 -14.16 8.33 5.75
CA GLU A 247 -15.57 7.94 5.87
C GLU A 247 -15.79 6.50 5.39
N THR A 248 -15.03 6.11 4.36
CA THR A 248 -15.07 4.77 3.79
C THR A 248 -14.05 3.82 4.40
N HIS A 249 -13.19 4.24 5.35
CA HIS A 249 -12.12 3.39 5.87
C HIS A 249 -12.65 2.13 6.58
N ARG A 250 -13.61 2.30 7.50
CA ARG A 250 -14.18 1.18 8.27
C ARG A 250 -15.04 0.29 7.38
N LEU A 251 -15.83 0.88 6.48
CA LEU A 251 -16.55 0.13 5.45
C LEU A 251 -15.58 -0.65 4.56
N SER A 252 -14.51 -0.03 4.06
CA SER A 252 -13.51 -0.67 3.22
C SER A 252 -12.81 -1.83 3.94
N ASN A 253 -12.55 -1.69 5.24
CA ASN A 253 -12.03 -2.77 6.07
C ASN A 253 -13.05 -3.89 6.27
N PHE A 254 -14.32 -3.54 6.51
CA PHE A 254 -15.39 -4.52 6.67
C PHE A 254 -15.64 -5.27 5.36
N LEU A 255 -15.69 -4.57 4.23
CA LEU A 255 -15.75 -5.17 2.89
C LEU A 255 -14.52 -6.03 2.62
N ASP A 256 -13.32 -5.58 2.95
CA ASP A 256 -12.11 -6.42 2.81
C ASP A 256 -12.25 -7.72 3.61
N ILE A 257 -12.75 -7.69 4.85
CA ILE A 257 -12.99 -8.89 5.67
C ILE A 257 -14.13 -9.74 5.12
N LEU A 258 -15.28 -9.14 4.80
CA LEU A 258 -16.44 -9.83 4.23
C LEU A 258 -16.09 -10.48 2.91
N LEU A 259 -15.49 -9.73 1.99
CA LEU A 259 -15.01 -10.23 0.73
C LEU A 259 -13.98 -11.32 1.00
N LYS A 260 -13.00 -11.16 1.89
CA LYS A 260 -12.07 -12.26 2.29
C LYS A 260 -12.75 -13.52 2.83
N LEU A 261 -13.93 -13.41 3.44
CA LEU A 261 -14.71 -14.56 3.90
C LEU A 261 -15.53 -15.18 2.78
N LEU A 262 -16.17 -14.36 1.95
CA LEU A 262 -16.87 -14.81 0.74
C LEU A 262 -15.90 -15.43 -0.26
N LEU A 263 -14.67 -14.92 -0.31
CA LEU A 263 -13.53 -15.49 -0.99
C LEU A 263 -13.30 -16.94 -0.52
N LYS A 264 -13.60 -17.35 0.72
CA LYS A 264 -13.51 -18.77 1.12
C LYS A 264 -14.58 -19.68 0.46
N TYR A 265 -15.66 -19.11 -0.08
CA TYR A 265 -16.78 -19.82 -0.72
C TYR A 265 -16.81 -19.64 -2.23
N PHE A 266 -16.23 -18.54 -2.73
CA PHE A 266 -15.76 -18.47 -4.09
C PHE A 266 -14.59 -19.41 -4.17
N LYS A 267 -14.92 -20.62 -4.59
CA LYS A 267 -13.99 -21.58 -5.11
C LYS A 267 -12.84 -20.84 -5.88
N SER A 268 -13.11 -19.85 -6.75
CA SER A 268 -12.12 -19.06 -7.51
C SER A 268 -11.25 -18.07 -6.72
N PHE A 269 -11.39 -18.00 -5.40
CA PHE A 269 -10.41 -17.35 -4.55
C PHE A 269 -9.18 -18.22 -4.44
N ILE A 270 -8.21 -17.74 -5.17
CA ILE A 270 -6.87 -18.24 -5.23
C ILE A 270 -6.18 -17.81 -3.95
N ARG A 271 -5.98 -18.73 -3.01
CA ARG A 271 -5.03 -18.46 -1.91
C ARG A 271 -3.65 -18.15 -2.50
N ASP A 272 -3.31 -18.89 -3.55
CA ASP A 272 -2.11 -18.91 -4.40
C ASP A 272 -2.41 -19.70 -5.69
N ASP A 273 -1.68 -19.42 -6.77
CA ASP A 273 -1.99 -19.65 -8.21
C ASP A 273 -2.64 -21.01 -8.61
N LEU A 274 -2.54 -22.05 -7.78
CA LEU A 274 -3.04 -23.41 -8.03
C LEU A 274 -4.46 -23.65 -7.52
N ASP A 275 -4.90 -22.95 -6.47
CA ASP A 275 -6.25 -23.06 -5.87
C ASP A 275 -7.35 -22.41 -6.74
N MET A 276 -6.94 -21.61 -7.75
CA MET A 276 -7.82 -20.93 -8.69
C MET A 276 -8.66 -21.85 -9.57
N LEU A 277 -8.04 -22.92 -10.05
CA LEU A 277 -8.48 -23.59 -11.28
C LEU A 277 -9.68 -24.52 -11.06
N GLU A 278 -9.94 -24.95 -9.83
CA GLU A 278 -10.94 -26.00 -9.51
C GLU A 278 -12.39 -25.49 -9.35
N HIS A 279 -12.63 -24.23 -9.72
CA HIS A 279 -13.28 -23.40 -8.74
C HIS A 279 -14.16 -22.22 -9.26
N LEU A 280 -14.30 -22.05 -10.58
CA LEU A 280 -15.24 -21.06 -11.16
C LEU A 280 -16.62 -21.69 -11.50
N PRO A 281 -17.75 -20.98 -11.26
CA PRO A 281 -19.06 -21.38 -11.79
C PRO A 281 -19.19 -21.01 -13.28
N LYS A 282 -20.04 -21.75 -14.00
CA LYS A 282 -20.16 -21.63 -15.47
C LYS A 282 -20.98 -20.43 -15.96
N THR A 283 -21.76 -19.74 -15.11
CA THR A 283 -22.55 -18.54 -15.49
C THR A 283 -22.85 -17.60 -14.30
N ILE A 284 -23.10 -16.32 -14.58
CA ILE A 284 -23.46 -15.23 -13.62
C ILE A 284 -24.68 -14.46 -14.20
N ASN A 285 -25.57 -13.93 -13.33
CA ASN A 285 -26.83 -13.27 -13.70
C ASN A 285 -26.67 -11.76 -14.04
N GLU A 286 -27.53 -11.22 -14.90
CA GLU A 286 -27.43 -9.88 -15.53
C GLU A 286 -27.77 -8.69 -14.61
N GLU A 287 -28.37 -8.92 -13.44
CA GLU A 287 -28.75 -7.86 -12.48
C GLU A 287 -27.72 -7.62 -11.34
N ALA A 288 -26.51 -8.17 -11.46
CA ALA A 288 -25.47 -7.99 -10.45
C ALA A 288 -24.89 -6.56 -10.48
N VAL A 289 -25.27 -5.72 -9.52
CA VAL A 289 -24.68 -4.38 -9.33
C VAL A 289 -23.40 -4.49 -8.50
N LEU A 290 -22.26 -4.20 -9.12
CA LEU A 290 -20.98 -4.04 -8.43
C LEU A 290 -20.91 -2.64 -7.81
N VAL A 291 -20.95 -2.53 -6.49
CA VAL A 291 -20.74 -1.26 -5.79
C VAL A 291 -19.24 -0.94 -5.80
N THR A 292 -18.84 -0.02 -6.67
CA THR A 292 -17.50 0.58 -6.66
C THR A 292 -17.41 1.67 -5.59
N LEU A 293 -16.20 1.91 -5.06
CA LEU A 293 -15.96 3.01 -4.11
C LEU A 293 -15.99 4.36 -4.86
N ASP A 294 -17.18 4.84 -5.21
CA ASP A 294 -17.39 6.07 -6.01
C ASP A 294 -17.18 7.37 -5.19
N ASN A 295 -16.89 7.23 -3.90
CA ASN A 295 -16.71 8.32 -2.93
C ASN A 295 -15.25 8.49 -2.50
N ASN A 296 -14.34 8.56 -3.48
CA ASN A 296 -12.91 8.79 -3.23
C ASN A 296 -12.61 10.30 -3.16
N TYR A 297 -12.88 10.92 -2.01
CA TYR A 297 -12.54 12.32 -1.73
C TYR A 297 -11.21 12.45 -0.97
N PHE A 298 -10.42 13.46 -1.30
CA PHE A 298 -9.17 13.77 -0.61
C PHE A 298 -8.88 15.26 -0.54
N LEU A 299 -8.13 15.67 0.48
CA LEU A 299 -7.70 17.03 0.72
C LEU A 299 -6.25 17.22 0.23
N PHE A 300 -6.03 18.26 -0.57
CA PHE A 300 -4.70 18.77 -0.90
C PHE A 300 -4.66 20.28 -0.69
N GLY A 301 -3.74 20.75 0.16
CA GLY A 301 -3.79 22.12 0.66
C GLY A 301 -5.10 22.36 1.41
N ASP A 302 -5.86 23.37 0.98
CA ASP A 302 -7.17 23.74 1.54
C ASP A 302 -8.33 23.35 0.61
N THR A 303 -8.10 22.49 -0.39
CA THR A 303 -9.09 22.14 -1.43
C THR A 303 -9.39 20.65 -1.46
N TYR A 304 -10.67 20.30 -1.53
CA TYR A 304 -11.12 18.92 -1.69
C TYR A 304 -11.20 18.53 -3.18
N TYR A 305 -10.85 17.28 -3.46
CA TYR A 305 -10.90 16.68 -4.79
C TYR A 305 -11.65 15.35 -4.73
N ARG A 306 -12.36 14.98 -5.80
CA ARG A 306 -12.94 13.64 -6.00
C ARG A 306 -12.21 12.93 -7.14
N GLN A 307 -11.77 11.70 -6.91
CA GLN A 307 -11.28 10.82 -7.96
C GLN A 307 -12.48 10.17 -8.68
N LYS A 308 -12.61 10.43 -9.98
CA LYS A 308 -13.74 9.99 -10.81
C LYS A 308 -13.56 8.61 -11.42
N CYS A 309 -12.32 8.15 -11.54
CA CYS A 309 -11.98 6.90 -12.21
C CYS A 309 -10.96 6.11 -11.39
N GLY A 310 -11.23 4.81 -11.21
CA GLY A 310 -10.40 3.89 -10.42
C GLY A 310 -10.61 4.00 -8.90
N ILE A 311 -10.05 3.03 -8.18
CA ILE A 311 -10.05 2.99 -6.71
C ILE A 311 -8.85 3.79 -6.17
N ALA A 312 -9.06 4.55 -5.09
CA ALA A 312 -8.00 5.31 -4.45
C ALA A 312 -6.85 4.39 -3.98
N MET A 313 -5.64 4.63 -4.53
CA MET A 313 -4.42 3.93 -4.12
C MET A 313 -4.11 4.28 -2.67
N GLY A 314 -4.11 3.26 -1.79
CA GLY A 314 -3.94 3.41 -0.35
C GLY A 314 -5.16 3.00 0.47
N THR A 315 -6.30 2.72 -0.16
CA THR A 315 -7.45 2.08 0.52
C THR A 315 -7.20 0.59 0.72
N LYS A 316 -7.74 0.01 1.80
CA LYS A 316 -7.55 -1.42 2.12
C LYS A 316 -8.16 -2.35 1.08
N ALA A 317 -9.28 -1.95 0.48
CA ALA A 317 -9.95 -2.72 -0.56
C ALA A 317 -9.28 -2.63 -1.95
N ALA A 318 -8.37 -1.67 -2.18
CA ALA A 318 -7.76 -1.45 -3.50
C ALA A 318 -7.14 -2.71 -4.11
N PRO A 319 -6.32 -3.51 -3.39
CA PRO A 319 -5.70 -4.70 -3.97
C PRO A 319 -6.70 -5.79 -4.36
N VAL A 320 -7.71 -6.03 -3.51
CA VAL A 320 -8.74 -7.07 -3.75
C VAL A 320 -9.60 -6.68 -4.94
N VAL A 321 -10.05 -5.43 -5.00
CA VAL A 321 -10.87 -4.91 -6.12
C VAL A 321 -10.08 -4.90 -7.43
N ALA A 322 -8.81 -4.48 -7.41
CA ALA A 322 -7.96 -4.51 -8.60
C ALA A 322 -7.77 -5.93 -9.14
N ASN A 323 -7.57 -6.92 -8.28
CA ASN A 323 -7.44 -8.32 -8.69
C ASN A 323 -8.72 -8.88 -9.33
N LEU A 324 -9.90 -8.51 -8.81
CA LEU A 324 -11.18 -8.93 -9.39
C LEU A 324 -11.38 -8.35 -10.81
N ILE A 325 -11.06 -7.07 -11.00
CA ILE A 325 -11.16 -6.41 -12.31
C ILE A 325 -10.17 -7.04 -13.31
N MET A 326 -8.93 -7.29 -12.89
CA MET A 326 -7.93 -7.94 -13.76
C MET A 326 -8.33 -9.38 -14.12
N ALA A 327 -8.91 -10.13 -13.18
CA ALA A 327 -9.43 -11.47 -13.46
C ALA A 327 -10.57 -11.46 -14.51
N TYR A 328 -11.44 -10.45 -14.45
CA TYR A 328 -12.46 -10.24 -15.49
C TYR A 328 -11.84 -9.95 -16.86
N PHE A 329 -10.78 -9.13 -16.92
CA PHE A 329 -10.08 -8.89 -18.19
C PHE A 329 -9.39 -10.13 -18.74
N GLU A 330 -8.80 -10.96 -17.89
CA GLU A 330 -8.20 -12.24 -18.29
C GLU A 330 -9.24 -13.18 -18.88
N PHE A 331 -10.41 -13.27 -18.24
CA PHE A 331 -11.54 -14.04 -18.77
C PHE A 331 -11.96 -13.55 -20.16
N THR A 332 -12.17 -12.24 -20.32
CA THR A 332 -12.53 -11.63 -21.61
C THR A 332 -11.45 -11.85 -22.68
N LEU A 333 -10.17 -11.75 -22.30
CA LEU A 333 -9.04 -12.03 -23.20
C LEU A 333 -9.08 -13.47 -23.71
N TYR A 334 -9.35 -14.43 -22.83
CA TYR A 334 -9.43 -15.84 -23.21
C TYR A 334 -10.61 -16.11 -24.14
N GLU A 335 -11.77 -15.53 -23.87
CA GLU A 335 -12.94 -15.63 -24.76
C GLU A 335 -12.66 -15.03 -26.15
N ILE A 336 -12.08 -13.83 -26.21
CA ILE A 336 -11.71 -13.21 -27.48
C ILE A 336 -10.67 -14.05 -28.22
N SER A 337 -9.67 -14.60 -27.52
CA SER A 337 -8.66 -15.48 -28.10
C SER A 337 -9.27 -16.77 -28.67
N LEU A 338 -10.34 -17.28 -28.06
CA LEU A 338 -11.08 -18.44 -28.58
C LEU A 338 -11.94 -18.08 -29.80
N GLN A 339 -12.52 -16.89 -29.83
CA GLN A 339 -13.42 -16.43 -30.90
C GLN A 339 -12.66 -15.95 -32.15
N LYS A 340 -11.59 -15.18 -31.97
CA LYS A 340 -10.81 -14.58 -33.07
C LYS A 340 -9.71 -15.51 -33.60
N ASN A 341 -9.25 -16.47 -32.79
CA ASN A 341 -8.15 -17.36 -33.15
C ASN A 341 -8.55 -18.83 -32.99
N CYS A 342 -7.59 -19.74 -33.12
CA CYS A 342 -7.84 -21.17 -33.02
C CYS A 342 -7.72 -21.69 -31.58
N TYR A 343 -8.37 -22.82 -31.28
CA TYR A 343 -8.32 -23.47 -29.97
C TYR A 343 -6.89 -23.68 -29.41
N PRO A 344 -5.87 -24.07 -30.22
CA PRO A 344 -4.48 -24.14 -29.76
C PRO A 344 -3.91 -22.80 -29.28
N PHE A 345 -4.28 -21.68 -29.91
CA PHE A 345 -3.82 -20.35 -29.52
C PHE A 345 -4.47 -19.92 -28.19
N TYR A 346 -5.77 -20.18 -28.03
CA TYR A 346 -6.46 -20.01 -26.75
C TYR A 346 -5.75 -20.76 -25.60
N LEU A 347 -5.46 -22.05 -25.80
CA LEU A 347 -4.78 -22.86 -24.78
C LEU A 347 -3.38 -22.30 -24.46
N TYR A 348 -2.66 -21.90 -25.50
CA TYR A 348 -1.34 -21.30 -25.36
C TYR A 348 -1.38 -20.01 -24.52
N ILE A 349 -2.29 -19.08 -24.80
CA ILE A 349 -2.43 -17.85 -24.01
C ILE A 349 -2.80 -18.19 -22.56
N ARG A 350 -3.76 -19.10 -22.35
CA ARG A 350 -4.22 -19.51 -21.01
C ARG A 350 -3.12 -20.13 -20.16
N GLU A 351 -2.22 -20.91 -20.78
CA GLU A 351 -1.13 -21.59 -20.08
C GLU A 351 0.07 -20.68 -19.81
N ASN A 352 0.37 -19.76 -20.73
CA ASN A 352 1.60 -18.96 -20.72
C ASN A 352 1.41 -17.55 -20.17
N TRP A 353 0.18 -17.03 -20.13
CA TRP A 353 -0.13 -15.76 -19.46
C TRP A 353 -0.03 -15.93 -17.94
N LYS A 354 0.74 -15.07 -17.30
CA LYS A 354 0.94 -14.98 -15.85
C LYS A 354 0.78 -13.53 -15.44
N ARG A 355 0.21 -13.30 -14.27
CA ARG A 355 0.00 -11.95 -13.74
C ARG A 355 0.36 -11.88 -12.27
N TYR A 356 0.94 -10.74 -11.88
CA TYR A 356 1.13 -10.33 -10.50
C TYR A 356 0.58 -8.91 -10.34
N LEU A 357 -0.58 -8.77 -9.68
CA LEU A 357 -1.34 -7.52 -9.60
C LEU A 357 -1.58 -6.89 -10.98
N ASP A 358 -0.91 -5.77 -11.29
CA ASP A 358 -0.95 -5.03 -12.55
C ASP A 358 0.11 -5.47 -13.57
N ASP A 359 1.15 -6.20 -13.14
CA ASP A 359 2.22 -6.67 -14.01
C ASP A 359 1.82 -8.01 -14.67
N CYS A 360 1.77 -8.05 -16.00
CA CYS A 360 1.46 -9.24 -16.78
C CYS A 360 2.70 -9.72 -17.56
N PHE A 361 2.83 -11.04 -17.70
CA PHE A 361 3.94 -11.69 -18.39
C PHE A 361 3.42 -12.85 -19.24
N ILE A 362 3.97 -12.99 -20.44
CA ILE A 362 3.73 -14.15 -21.30
C ILE A 362 5.01 -14.52 -22.05
N ILE A 363 5.31 -15.82 -22.13
CA ILE A 363 6.39 -16.32 -22.97
C ILE A 363 5.87 -16.40 -24.40
N TRP A 364 6.17 -15.39 -25.22
CA TRP A 364 5.73 -15.31 -26.60
C TRP A 364 6.50 -16.26 -27.53
N LYS A 365 5.80 -17.15 -28.24
CA LYS A 365 6.38 -18.15 -29.18
C LYS A 365 5.97 -17.94 -30.63
N GLU A 366 5.01 -17.04 -30.85
CA GLU A 366 4.49 -16.69 -32.18
C GLU A 366 5.33 -15.55 -32.80
N ASN A 367 5.04 -15.22 -34.06
CA ASN A 367 5.75 -14.14 -34.77
C ASN A 367 5.43 -12.75 -34.20
N ASN A 368 6.23 -11.76 -34.61
CA ASN A 368 6.06 -10.37 -34.19
C ASN A 368 4.74 -9.74 -34.68
N ASP A 369 4.20 -10.17 -35.81
CA ASP A 369 2.92 -9.60 -36.29
C ASP A 369 1.75 -10.00 -35.38
N LYS A 370 1.72 -11.26 -34.91
CA LYS A 370 0.71 -11.72 -33.94
C LYS A 370 0.86 -11.06 -32.57
N ILE A 371 2.06 -10.63 -32.15
CA ILE A 371 2.21 -9.92 -30.87
C ILE A 371 1.58 -8.52 -30.93
N LEU A 372 1.60 -7.88 -32.10
CA LEU A 372 0.98 -6.58 -32.32
C LEU A 372 -0.55 -6.70 -32.37
N ASP A 373 -1.07 -7.73 -33.04
CA ASP A 373 -2.50 -8.05 -33.06
C ASP A 373 -3.03 -8.39 -31.65
N PHE A 374 -2.26 -9.20 -30.90
CA PHE A 374 -2.56 -9.51 -29.51
C PHE A 374 -2.51 -8.26 -28.60
N LYS A 375 -1.55 -7.35 -28.82
CA LYS A 375 -1.50 -6.06 -28.13
C LYS A 375 -2.73 -5.21 -28.42
N SER A 376 -3.19 -5.17 -29.68
CA SER A 376 -4.41 -4.45 -30.04
C SER A 376 -5.59 -5.04 -29.28
N THR A 377 -5.77 -6.36 -29.36
CA THR A 377 -6.84 -7.08 -28.68
C THR A 377 -6.86 -6.81 -27.17
N LEU A 378 -5.70 -6.79 -26.51
CA LEU A 378 -5.59 -6.45 -25.08
C LEU A 378 -6.06 -5.03 -24.76
N ASN A 379 -5.69 -4.05 -25.58
CA ASN A 379 -6.07 -2.65 -25.38
C ASN A 379 -7.54 -2.38 -25.78
N ASP A 380 -8.13 -3.23 -26.62
CA ASP A 380 -9.55 -3.15 -27.02
C ASP A 380 -10.51 -3.65 -25.92
N ILE A 381 -10.02 -4.43 -24.94
CA ILE A 381 -10.85 -4.95 -23.83
C ILE A 381 -11.42 -3.81 -22.98
N ASN A 382 -10.64 -2.74 -22.76
CA ASN A 382 -11.08 -1.60 -21.97
C ASN A 382 -10.30 -0.32 -22.30
N ASN A 383 -11.02 0.75 -22.65
CA ASN A 383 -10.44 2.04 -23.01
C ASN A 383 -9.72 2.78 -21.86
N LEU A 384 -9.87 2.33 -20.62
CA LEU A 384 -9.28 2.94 -19.42
C LEU A 384 -7.98 2.26 -18.99
N VAL A 385 -7.65 1.07 -19.52
CA VAL A 385 -6.45 0.31 -19.16
C VAL A 385 -5.60 0.07 -20.41
N CYS A 386 -4.36 0.55 -20.36
CA CYS A 386 -3.42 0.40 -21.47
C CYS A 386 -2.35 -0.65 -21.15
N PHE A 387 -2.32 -1.71 -21.96
CA PHE A 387 -1.29 -2.74 -21.91
C PHE A 387 -0.09 -2.35 -22.78
N LEU A 388 1.08 -2.27 -22.15
CA LEU A 388 2.36 -2.05 -22.81
C LEU A 388 3.16 -3.35 -22.85
N ILE A 389 3.56 -3.77 -24.05
CA ILE A 389 4.42 -4.94 -24.24
C ILE A 389 5.87 -4.47 -24.31
N PHE A 390 6.73 -5.05 -23.47
CA PHE A 390 8.18 -4.84 -23.50
C PHE A 390 8.87 -6.15 -23.93
N PRO A 391 9.74 -6.13 -24.96
CA PRO A 391 10.57 -7.29 -25.27
C PRO A 391 11.50 -7.58 -24.09
N THR A 392 11.72 -8.86 -23.79
CA THR A 392 12.56 -9.29 -22.69
C THR A 392 13.99 -8.79 -22.89
N SER A 393 14.46 -7.88 -22.03
CA SER A 393 15.89 -7.58 -21.91
C SER A 393 16.63 -8.78 -21.28
N PRO A 394 17.97 -8.87 -21.34
CA PRO A 394 18.74 -9.94 -20.70
C PRO A 394 18.45 -10.14 -19.21
N LEU A 395 17.95 -9.11 -18.51
CA LEU A 395 17.50 -9.18 -17.11
C LEU A 395 16.25 -10.04 -16.91
N ALA A 396 15.38 -10.17 -17.91
CA ALA A 396 14.18 -11.00 -17.84
C ALA A 396 14.50 -12.50 -18.00
N HIS A 397 15.56 -12.85 -18.73
CA HIS A 397 16.09 -14.22 -18.73
C HIS A 397 16.52 -14.68 -17.34
N HIS A 398 17.04 -13.77 -16.51
CA HIS A 398 17.45 -14.06 -15.13
C HIS A 398 16.26 -14.24 -14.16
N MET A 399 15.09 -13.67 -14.49
CA MET A 399 13.83 -13.92 -13.78
C MET A 399 13.19 -15.24 -14.20
N ALA A 400 13.20 -15.54 -15.52
CA ALA A 400 12.71 -16.80 -16.06
C ALA A 400 13.55 -18.01 -15.60
N SER A 401 14.87 -17.89 -15.50
CA SER A 401 15.75 -18.96 -15.01
C SER A 401 15.61 -19.22 -13.50
N ARG A 402 15.18 -18.22 -12.71
CA ARG A 402 14.82 -18.42 -11.29
C ARG A 402 13.50 -19.16 -11.10
N TRP A 403 12.57 -19.07 -12.05
CA TRP A 403 11.28 -19.75 -12.00
C TRP A 403 11.38 -21.24 -12.37
N HIS A 404 12.28 -21.61 -13.27
CA HIS A 404 12.47 -23.00 -13.69
C HIS A 404 13.48 -23.81 -12.85
N GLY A 405 14.22 -23.16 -11.95
CA GLY A 405 15.32 -23.79 -11.21
C GLY A 405 15.12 -23.83 -9.70
N GLN A 406 14.14 -24.56 -9.17
CA GLN A 406 14.17 -25.02 -7.76
C GLN A 406 13.65 -26.45 -7.61
N GLY A 407 14.56 -27.40 -7.82
CA GLY A 407 14.59 -28.62 -7.02
C GLY A 407 15.04 -28.30 -5.59
N ARG A 408 14.46 -29.02 -4.63
CA ARG A 408 14.62 -28.88 -3.17
C ARG A 408 16.08 -28.65 -2.74
N GLY A 409 16.34 -27.55 -2.04
CA GLY A 409 17.62 -27.28 -1.37
C GLY A 409 17.61 -25.92 -0.66
N ASN A 410 17.76 -25.94 0.67
CA ASN A 410 17.85 -24.78 1.55
C ASN A 410 19.00 -23.83 1.14
N PHE A 411 18.70 -22.60 0.70
CA PHE A 411 19.58 -21.43 0.72
C PHE A 411 18.75 -20.12 0.69
N PRO A 412 19.28 -18.99 1.20
CA PRO A 412 18.49 -17.88 1.73
C PRO A 412 17.84 -17.02 0.64
N LEU A 413 16.57 -16.66 0.89
CA LEU A 413 15.77 -15.74 0.09
C LEU A 413 16.48 -14.39 -0.14
N PRO A 414 16.50 -13.86 -1.37
CA PRO A 414 16.90 -12.48 -1.61
C PRO A 414 15.94 -11.52 -0.90
N SER A 415 16.49 -10.46 -0.32
CA SER A 415 15.91 -9.42 0.54
C SER A 415 14.81 -8.54 -0.10
N ARG A 416 14.10 -9.02 -1.13
CA ARG A 416 13.10 -8.28 -1.91
C ARG A 416 11.67 -8.78 -1.73
N MET A 417 11.42 -9.67 -0.77
CA MET A 417 10.09 -10.21 -0.44
C MET A 417 9.69 -10.01 1.03
N ARG A 418 10.26 -8.98 1.68
CA ARG A 418 9.73 -8.41 2.92
C ARG A 418 9.72 -6.90 2.76
N ASP A 419 8.67 -6.39 2.12
CA ASP A 419 8.10 -5.05 2.34
C ASP A 419 6.87 -4.85 1.46
#